data_AF-A0A841LPM6-F1
#
_entry.id   AF-A0A841LPM6-F1
#
_cell.length_a   1.000
_cell.length_b   1.000
_cell.length_c   1.000
_cell.angle_alpha   90.00
_cell.angle_beta   90.00
_cell.angle_gamma   90.00
#
_symmetry.space_group_name_H-M   'P 1'
#
loop_
_entity.id
_entity.type
_entity.pdbx_description
1 polymer ?
#
loop_
_entity_poly.entity_id
_entity_poly.type
_entity_poly.pdbx_seq_one_letter_code
_entity_poly.pdbx_strand_id
1 'polypeptide(L)'
;MAIYKFRITFEDFDDVVREIDIKSNQTFEDLHKAIHRSTGYNAEKSSSFYVSTDNWLKGDEIAYLPNERKKDRVVLMENSKLSGFIEDPHQKFYYIYNFDRPYDFHVELVKIILDADPNIEYPFLAKSTGEAPKIMEQNSPQSVDPRGTVATASEFDFLNEMNFVPEDTDELEAMGEMGINAEERDEDEESEEDEFGDEFSDSDNFEDDSHKDDY
;
A
#
# COMPACT_ATOMS: atom_id res chain seq x y z
N MET A 1 3.70 -33.27 16.48
CA MET A 1 3.99 -32.43 15.31
C MET A 1 4.43 -31.10 15.87
N ALA A 2 5.56 -30.57 15.38
CA ALA A 2 6.06 -29.32 15.92
C ALA A 2 5.11 -28.16 15.59
N ILE A 3 5.00 -27.23 16.52
CA ILE A 3 4.29 -25.96 16.39
C ILE A 3 5.33 -24.85 16.34
N TYR A 4 5.21 -24.01 15.31
CA TYR A 4 5.98 -22.79 15.16
C TYR A 4 5.17 -21.63 15.72
N LYS A 5 5.79 -20.86 16.60
CA LYS A 5 5.26 -19.59 17.06
C LYS A 5 5.94 -18.48 16.28
N PHE A 6 5.18 -17.81 15.43
CA PHE A 6 5.63 -16.63 14.71
C PHE A 6 5.19 -15.38 15.44
N ARG A 7 6.11 -14.44 15.60
CA ARG A 7 5.81 -13.05 15.97
C ARG A 7 5.71 -12.23 14.70
N ILE A 8 4.61 -11.52 14.54
CA ILE A 8 4.32 -10.63 13.43
C ILE A 8 4.23 -9.22 13.96
N THR A 9 5.01 -8.31 13.39
CA THR A 9 4.96 -6.87 13.66
C THR A 9 4.84 -6.11 12.35
N PHE A 10 4.21 -4.94 12.39
CA PHE A 10 4.18 -4.04 11.24
C PHE A 10 5.52 -3.31 11.16
N GLU A 11 6.01 -3.04 9.95
CA GLU A 11 7.27 -2.30 9.77
C GLU A 11 7.20 -0.89 10.39
N ASP A 12 6.08 -0.19 10.16
CA ASP A 12 5.88 1.18 10.65
C ASP A 12 5.27 1.26 12.06
N PHE A 13 4.79 0.14 12.62
CA PHE A 13 4.03 0.12 13.88
C PHE A 13 4.48 -1.03 14.79
N ASP A 14 5.56 -0.79 15.53
CA ASP A 14 6.16 -1.74 16.47
C ASP A 14 5.25 -2.09 17.67
N ASP A 15 4.26 -1.25 17.97
CA ASP A 15 3.29 -1.47 19.05
C ASP A 15 2.23 -2.52 18.68
N VAL A 16 2.07 -2.80 17.39
CA VAL A 16 1.11 -3.79 16.89
C VAL A 16 1.79 -5.14 16.70
N VAL A 17 1.56 -6.03 17.66
CA VAL A 17 2.18 -7.36 17.69
C VAL A 17 1.11 -8.45 17.61
N ARG A 18 1.33 -9.45 16.77
CA ARG A 18 0.55 -10.69 16.73
C ARG A 18 1.48 -11.87 16.96
N GLU A 19 1.07 -12.82 17.80
CA GLU A 19 1.77 -14.11 17.91
C GLU A 19 0.84 -15.21 17.44
N ILE A 20 1.26 -15.94 16.41
CA ILE A 20 0.47 -17.00 15.80
C ILE A 20 1.21 -18.32 15.95
N ASP A 21 0.52 -19.30 16.52
CA ASP A 21 0.97 -20.67 16.61
C ASP A 21 0.43 -21.45 15.40
N ILE A 22 1.30 -22.15 14.68
CA ILE A 22 0.97 -22.86 13.45
C ILE A 22 1.74 -24.18 13.37
N LYS A 23 1.14 -25.23 12.81
CA LYS A 23 1.83 -26.53 12.69
C LYS A 23 2.91 -26.46 11.62
N SER A 24 4.03 -27.16 11.83
CA SER A 24 5.15 -27.18 10.89
C SER A 24 4.79 -27.72 9.49
N ASN A 25 3.76 -28.56 9.39
CA ASN A 25 3.28 -29.14 8.13
C ASN A 25 2.23 -28.27 7.41
N GLN A 26 1.77 -27.18 8.02
CA GLN A 26 0.88 -26.20 7.39
C GLN A 26 1.66 -25.32 6.42
N THR A 27 0.90 -24.61 5.58
CA THR A 27 1.43 -23.86 4.45
C THR A 27 1.60 -22.38 4.78
N PHE A 28 2.34 -21.65 3.94
CA PHE A 28 2.37 -20.18 4.02
C PHE A 28 0.99 -19.55 3.76
N GLU A 29 0.10 -20.24 3.02
CA GLU A 29 -1.27 -19.76 2.81
C GLU A 29 -2.08 -19.81 4.12
N ASP A 30 -1.88 -20.85 4.93
CA ASP A 30 -2.50 -20.94 6.26
C ASP A 30 -2.03 -19.82 7.17
N LEU A 31 -0.72 -19.49 7.14
CA LEU A 31 -0.15 -18.38 7.88
C LEU A 31 -0.71 -17.03 7.41
N HIS A 32 -0.76 -16.80 6.09
CA HIS A 32 -1.36 -15.61 5.46
C HIS A 32 -2.79 -15.39 5.93
N LYS A 33 -3.64 -16.43 5.85
CA LYS A 33 -5.02 -16.37 6.33
C LYS A 33 -5.11 -16.11 7.83
N ALA A 34 -4.20 -16.66 8.63
CA ALA A 34 -4.17 -16.46 10.08
C ALA A 34 -3.79 -15.03 10.45
N ILE A 35 -2.81 -14.42 9.77
CA ILE A 35 -2.43 -13.02 9.94
C ILE A 35 -3.64 -12.13 9.67
N HIS A 36 -4.32 -12.31 8.54
CA HIS A 36 -5.45 -11.47 8.14
C HIS A 36 -6.70 -11.67 8.99
N ARG A 37 -6.93 -12.88 9.51
CA ARG A 37 -7.96 -13.11 10.53
C ARG A 37 -7.70 -12.28 11.79
N SER A 38 -6.43 -12.02 12.13
CA SER A 38 -6.05 -11.25 13.32
C SER A 38 -6.04 -9.73 13.11
N THR A 39 -5.84 -9.26 11.88
CA THR A 39 -5.82 -7.83 11.52
C THR A 39 -7.18 -7.33 11.01
N GLY A 40 -8.03 -8.24 10.52
CA GLY A 40 -9.31 -7.91 9.88
C GLY A 40 -9.16 -7.49 8.41
N TYR A 41 -7.98 -7.65 7.81
CA TYR A 41 -7.74 -7.35 6.41
C TYR A 41 -8.29 -8.45 5.49
N ASN A 42 -8.47 -8.12 4.21
CA ASN A 42 -8.97 -9.06 3.22
C ASN A 42 -7.85 -10.04 2.78
N ALA A 43 -7.98 -11.31 3.15
CA ALA A 43 -7.01 -12.35 2.80
C ALA A 43 -6.96 -12.70 1.29
N GLU A 44 -7.87 -12.19 0.47
CA GLU A 44 -7.90 -12.48 -0.98
C GLU A 44 -7.08 -11.49 -1.81
N LYS A 45 -6.32 -10.60 -1.17
CA LYS A 45 -5.40 -9.68 -1.86
C LYS A 45 -4.07 -10.36 -2.18
N SER A 46 -3.44 -9.93 -3.27
CA SER A 46 -2.14 -10.43 -3.72
C SER A 46 -1.03 -10.06 -2.74
N SER A 47 -0.28 -11.05 -2.29
CA SER A 47 0.71 -10.89 -1.21
C SER A 47 1.90 -11.79 -1.43
N SER A 48 3.02 -11.53 -0.74
CA SER A 48 4.19 -12.42 -0.78
C SER A 48 4.98 -12.40 0.51
N PHE A 49 5.43 -13.59 0.92
CA PHE A 49 6.51 -13.75 1.89
C PHE A 49 7.83 -13.79 1.15
N TYR A 50 8.86 -13.23 1.76
CA TYR A 50 10.24 -13.31 1.30
C TYR A 50 11.06 -13.95 2.41
N VAL A 51 11.79 -15.01 2.09
CA VAL A 51 12.77 -15.57 3.02
C VAL A 51 13.80 -14.48 3.31
N SER A 52 14.00 -14.15 4.58
CA SER A 52 14.80 -13.00 4.97
C SER A 52 15.98 -13.39 5.84
N THR A 53 17.05 -12.60 5.74
CA THR A 53 18.19 -12.64 6.66
C THR A 53 17.91 -11.81 7.90
N ASP A 54 18.87 -11.78 8.84
CA ASP A 54 18.79 -11.00 10.07
C ASP A 54 18.55 -9.50 9.86
N ASN A 55 18.99 -8.96 8.72
CA ASN A 55 18.90 -7.56 8.35
C ASN A 55 17.62 -7.23 7.53
N TRP A 56 16.59 -8.08 7.58
CA TRP A 56 15.33 -7.88 6.85
C TRP A 56 15.48 -7.75 5.32
N LEU A 57 16.51 -8.40 4.75
CA LEU A 57 16.74 -8.41 3.30
C LEU A 57 15.82 -9.42 2.60
N LYS A 58 15.10 -8.97 1.57
CA LYS A 58 14.16 -9.78 0.77
C LYS A 58 14.93 -10.77 -0.11
N GLY A 59 14.80 -12.07 0.18
CA GLY A 59 15.35 -13.18 -0.61
C GLY A 59 14.27 -13.85 -1.47
N ASP A 60 14.17 -15.18 -1.36
CA ASP A 60 13.26 -15.99 -2.17
C ASP A 60 11.78 -15.66 -1.91
N GLU A 61 11.02 -15.45 -2.99
CA GLU A 61 9.62 -15.03 -2.98
C GLU A 61 8.66 -16.23 -2.97
N ILE A 62 7.75 -16.23 -1.99
CA ILE A 62 6.64 -17.18 -1.84
C ILE A 62 5.34 -16.38 -1.98
N ALA A 63 4.66 -16.52 -3.11
CA ALA A 63 3.59 -15.63 -3.52
C ALA A 63 2.18 -16.22 -3.40
N TYR A 64 1.23 -15.34 -3.10
CA TYR A 64 -0.20 -15.58 -3.14
C TYR A 64 -0.80 -14.68 -4.22
N LEU A 65 -1.50 -15.29 -5.18
CA LEU A 65 -2.01 -14.63 -6.38
C LEU A 65 -0.93 -13.80 -7.11
N PRO A 66 0.18 -14.43 -7.56
CA PRO A 66 1.20 -13.71 -8.31
C PRO A 66 0.68 -13.24 -9.67
N ASN A 67 1.21 -12.12 -10.14
CA ASN A 67 0.96 -11.63 -11.49
C ASN A 67 1.42 -12.68 -12.53
N GLU A 68 0.73 -12.74 -13.68
CA GLU A 68 1.00 -13.72 -14.74
C GLU A 68 2.48 -13.73 -15.18
N ARG A 69 3.11 -12.56 -15.24
CA ARG A 69 4.54 -12.42 -15.60
C ARG A 69 5.52 -13.05 -14.59
N LYS A 70 5.09 -13.25 -13.35
CA LYS A 70 5.91 -13.82 -12.27
C LYS A 70 5.54 -15.26 -11.95
N LYS A 71 4.37 -15.74 -12.38
CA LYS A 71 3.81 -17.04 -12.00
C LYS A 71 4.76 -18.23 -12.19
N ASP A 72 5.56 -18.22 -13.26
CA ASP A 72 6.51 -19.31 -13.54
C ASP A 72 7.83 -19.22 -12.77
N ARG A 73 8.08 -18.11 -12.07
CA ARG A 73 9.34 -17.82 -11.36
C ARG A 73 9.21 -17.81 -9.84
N VAL A 74 7.98 -17.83 -9.32
CA VAL A 74 7.70 -17.71 -7.88
C VAL A 74 7.06 -18.99 -7.36
N VAL A 75 7.37 -19.34 -6.12
CA VAL A 75 6.74 -20.47 -5.46
C VAL A 75 5.39 -20.03 -4.91
N LEU A 76 4.35 -20.86 -5.06
CA LEU A 76 3.03 -20.55 -4.53
C LEU A 76 2.92 -20.88 -3.04
N MET A 77 2.24 -20.01 -2.28
CA MET A 77 2.02 -20.21 -0.84
C MET A 77 1.29 -21.52 -0.52
N GLU A 78 0.32 -21.93 -1.37
CA GLU A 78 -0.48 -23.15 -1.19
C GLU A 78 0.36 -24.44 -1.19
N ASN A 79 1.47 -24.44 -1.94
CA ASN A 79 2.35 -25.60 -2.11
C ASN A 79 3.58 -25.53 -1.19
N SER A 80 3.74 -24.43 -0.44
CA SER A 80 4.91 -24.14 0.37
C SER A 80 4.62 -24.45 1.83
N LYS A 81 5.12 -25.59 2.32
CA LYS A 81 5.04 -25.94 3.74
C LYS A 81 6.06 -25.16 4.55
N LEU A 82 5.67 -24.68 5.72
CA LEU A 82 6.55 -23.89 6.60
C LEU A 82 7.84 -24.62 6.92
N SER A 83 7.77 -25.92 7.25
CA SER A 83 8.96 -26.73 7.57
C SER A 83 10.05 -26.74 6.49
N GLY A 84 9.70 -26.46 5.23
CA GLY A 84 10.67 -26.44 4.12
C GLY A 84 11.50 -25.16 4.04
N PHE A 85 11.12 -24.10 4.77
CA PHE A 85 11.72 -22.76 4.69
C PHE A 85 12.27 -22.27 6.04
N ILE A 86 12.33 -23.15 7.05
CA ILE A 86 12.96 -22.85 8.33
C ILE A 86 14.36 -23.47 8.33
N GLU A 87 15.38 -22.63 8.21
CA GLU A 87 16.78 -23.03 8.30
C GLU A 87 17.38 -22.72 9.68
N ASP A 88 16.95 -21.61 10.28
CA ASP A 88 17.43 -21.12 11.59
C ASP A 88 16.30 -21.10 12.65
N PRO A 89 16.60 -21.34 13.95
CA PRO A 89 15.62 -21.18 15.04
C PRO A 89 14.97 -19.80 15.13
N HIS A 90 15.62 -18.75 14.62
CA HIS A 90 15.16 -17.37 14.53
C HIS A 90 14.86 -16.94 13.09
N GLN A 91 14.49 -17.88 12.22
CA GLN A 91 14.16 -17.60 10.82
C GLN A 91 13.22 -16.39 10.67
N LYS A 92 13.62 -15.47 9.79
CA LYS A 92 12.86 -14.26 9.48
C LYS A 92 12.24 -14.36 8.10
N PHE A 93 11.06 -13.76 7.97
CA PHE A 93 10.36 -13.56 6.72
C PHE A 93 9.89 -12.11 6.63
N TYR A 94 10.18 -11.47 5.51
CA TYR A 94 9.56 -10.19 5.18
C TYR A 94 8.24 -10.48 4.49
N TYR A 95 7.14 -9.90 4.95
CA TYR A 95 5.82 -10.15 4.38
C TYR A 95 5.22 -8.86 3.83
N ILE A 96 4.86 -8.88 2.55
CA ILE A 96 4.19 -7.76 1.87
C ILE A 96 2.75 -8.17 1.59
N TYR A 97 1.82 -7.40 2.15
CA TYR A 97 0.40 -7.56 1.90
C TYR A 97 -0.09 -6.58 0.83
N ASN A 98 -0.92 -7.06 -0.09
CA ASN A 98 -1.62 -6.27 -1.10
C ASN A 98 -0.69 -5.42 -1.98
N PHE A 99 -0.28 -5.94 -3.14
CA PHE A 99 0.60 -5.19 -4.04
C PHE A 99 0.03 -3.88 -4.58
N ASP A 100 -1.29 -3.69 -4.58
CA ASP A 100 -1.90 -2.42 -5.00
C ASP A 100 -1.74 -1.32 -3.95
N ARG A 101 -1.74 -1.69 -2.66
CA ARG A 101 -1.52 -0.81 -1.52
C ARG A 101 -0.72 -1.57 -0.46
N PRO A 102 0.62 -1.61 -0.61
CA PRO A 102 1.46 -2.48 0.18
C PRO A 102 1.45 -2.09 1.66
N TYR A 103 1.33 -3.11 2.50
CA TYR A 103 1.70 -3.04 3.92
C TYR A 103 2.77 -4.08 4.19
N ASP A 104 3.80 -3.64 4.89
CA ASP A 104 4.98 -4.43 5.16
C ASP A 104 4.99 -4.91 6.62
N PHE A 105 5.34 -6.18 6.77
CA PHE A 105 5.35 -6.87 8.05
C PHE A 105 6.67 -7.63 8.23
N HIS A 106 7.13 -7.64 9.46
CA HIS A 106 8.22 -8.46 9.94
C HIS A 106 7.65 -9.70 10.62
N VAL A 107 8.01 -10.87 10.10
CA VAL A 107 7.57 -12.17 10.63
C VAL A 107 8.80 -12.94 11.10
N GLU A 108 8.85 -13.26 12.38
CA GLU A 108 10.00 -13.93 13.00
C GLU A 108 9.56 -15.20 13.72
N LEU A 109 10.28 -16.30 13.50
CA LEU A 109 10.13 -17.51 14.31
C LEU A 109 10.73 -17.26 15.69
N VAL A 110 9.88 -17.24 16.73
CA VAL A 110 10.34 -16.98 18.11
C VAL A 110 10.45 -18.23 18.96
N LYS A 111 9.71 -19.29 18.61
CA LYS A 111 9.70 -20.54 19.39
C LYS A 111 9.25 -21.72 18.54
N ILE A 112 9.88 -22.87 18.79
CA ILE A 112 9.44 -24.18 18.30
C ILE A 112 8.98 -25.01 19.50
N ILE A 113 7.74 -25.51 19.46
CA ILE A 113 7.16 -26.40 20.47
C ILE A 113 7.01 -27.78 19.83
N LEU A 114 7.57 -28.83 20.44
CA LEU A 114 7.62 -30.16 19.81
C LEU A 114 6.26 -30.88 19.81
N ASP A 115 5.46 -30.60 20.84
CA ASP A 115 4.17 -31.23 21.07
C ASP A 115 3.02 -30.25 20.88
N ALA A 116 2.17 -30.55 19.90
CA ALA A 116 0.92 -29.83 19.67
C ALA A 116 -0.08 -30.19 20.77
N ASP A 117 -0.77 -29.19 21.34
CA ASP A 117 -1.87 -29.46 22.26
C ASP A 117 -3.04 -30.05 21.46
N PRO A 118 -3.54 -31.25 21.82
CA PRO A 118 -4.66 -31.87 21.12
C PRO A 118 -5.98 -31.08 21.24
N ASN A 119 -6.08 -30.14 22.20
CA ASN A 119 -7.29 -29.34 22.42
C ASN A 119 -7.29 -28.01 21.65
N ILE A 120 -6.19 -27.67 20.96
CA ILE A 120 -6.06 -26.41 20.22
C ILE A 120 -6.13 -26.67 18.72
N GLU A 121 -7.00 -25.93 18.03
CA GLU A 121 -7.02 -25.89 16.57
C GLU A 121 -6.01 -24.86 16.06
N TYR A 122 -5.16 -25.27 15.12
CA TYR A 122 -4.12 -24.44 14.53
C TYR A 122 -4.48 -24.10 13.08
N PRO A 123 -4.21 -22.86 12.59
CA PRO A 123 -3.44 -21.81 13.24
C PRO A 123 -4.21 -21.11 14.36
N PHE A 124 -3.52 -20.81 15.48
CA PHE A 124 -4.08 -20.22 16.68
C PHE A 124 -3.42 -18.87 16.98
N LEU A 125 -4.23 -17.83 17.23
CA LEU A 125 -3.73 -16.52 17.64
C LEU A 125 -3.47 -16.52 19.16
N ALA A 126 -2.20 -16.66 19.54
CA ALA A 126 -1.78 -16.74 20.94
C ALA A 126 -1.74 -15.36 21.63
N LYS A 127 -1.39 -14.31 20.89
CA LYS A 127 -1.32 -12.94 21.41
C LYS A 127 -1.73 -11.92 20.35
N SER A 128 -2.47 -10.91 20.79
CA SER A 128 -2.82 -9.74 20.00
C SER A 128 -2.64 -8.49 20.86
N THR A 129 -1.80 -7.55 20.42
CA THR A 129 -1.48 -6.30 21.11
C THR A 129 -1.45 -5.16 20.11
N GLY A 130 -2.01 -4.00 20.46
CA GLY A 130 -2.16 -2.87 19.54
C GLY A 130 -3.28 -3.06 18.51
N GLU A 131 -3.77 -1.96 17.98
CA GLU A 131 -4.79 -1.97 16.92
C GLU A 131 -4.13 -1.96 15.54
N ALA A 132 -4.57 -2.85 14.64
CA ALA A 132 -4.05 -2.86 13.28
C ALA A 132 -4.46 -1.56 12.55
N PRO A 133 -3.55 -0.93 11.78
CA PRO A 133 -3.86 0.26 11.00
C PRO A 133 -5.07 0.06 10.09
N LYS A 134 -5.95 1.06 9.95
CA LYS A 134 -7.10 0.94 9.04
C LYS A 134 -6.65 1.21 7.60
N ILE A 135 -6.80 0.22 6.74
CA ILE A 135 -6.57 0.38 5.30
C ILE A 135 -7.79 1.11 4.72
N MET A 136 -7.61 2.35 4.28
CA MET A 136 -8.64 3.07 3.56
C MET A 136 -8.82 2.47 2.17
N GLU A 137 -9.72 1.51 2.03
CA GLU A 137 -10.19 1.08 0.72
C GLU A 137 -11.10 2.18 0.14
N GLN A 138 -10.59 2.99 -0.78
CA GLN A 138 -11.35 4.05 -1.46
C GLN A 138 -12.55 3.54 -2.29
N ASN A 139 -12.82 2.23 -2.28
CA ASN A 139 -13.90 1.60 -3.02
C ASN A 139 -14.95 0.99 -2.08
N SER A 140 -15.42 1.74 -1.08
CA SER A 140 -16.85 1.61 -0.77
C SER A 140 -17.60 2.27 -1.93
N PRO A 141 -18.55 1.59 -2.59
CA PRO A 141 -19.44 2.31 -3.49
C PRO A 141 -20.22 3.30 -2.62
N GLN A 142 -19.77 4.55 -2.59
CA GLN A 142 -20.70 5.65 -2.39
C GLN A 142 -21.67 5.50 -3.55
N SER A 143 -22.85 4.99 -3.26
CA SER A 143 -24.00 5.07 -4.15
C SER A 143 -24.20 6.56 -4.44
N VAL A 144 -23.59 7.00 -5.54
CA VAL A 144 -23.82 8.32 -6.10
C VAL A 144 -25.27 8.30 -6.57
N ASP A 145 -26.14 8.92 -5.78
CA ASP A 145 -27.44 9.32 -6.26
C ASP A 145 -27.20 10.20 -7.50
N PRO A 146 -27.82 9.94 -8.67
CA PRO A 146 -27.55 10.66 -9.92
C PRO A 146 -27.91 12.16 -9.90
N ARG A 147 -28.11 12.75 -8.71
CA ARG A 147 -28.40 14.16 -8.47
C ARG A 147 -27.26 14.97 -7.86
N GLY A 148 -26.06 14.40 -7.70
CA GLY A 148 -24.86 15.21 -7.50
C GLY A 148 -24.76 15.96 -6.17
N THR A 149 -25.38 15.47 -5.10
CA THR A 149 -25.17 15.99 -3.73
C THR A 149 -24.39 14.99 -2.90
N VAL A 150 -23.19 15.38 -2.50
CA VAL A 150 -22.33 14.63 -1.57
C VAL A 150 -23.00 14.70 -0.19
N ALA A 151 -23.55 13.59 0.30
CA ALA A 151 -24.08 13.51 1.65
C ALA A 151 -23.04 12.87 2.57
N THR A 152 -22.18 13.70 3.16
CA THR A 152 -21.43 13.36 4.37
C THR A 152 -22.40 13.53 5.54
N ALA A 153 -22.79 12.42 6.18
CA ALA A 153 -23.82 12.40 7.25
C ALA A 153 -23.43 13.14 8.54
N SER A 154 -22.28 13.81 8.57
CA SER A 154 -21.78 14.60 9.71
C SER A 154 -21.69 16.10 9.44
N GLU A 155 -21.94 16.58 8.21
CA GLU A 155 -21.93 18.02 7.88
C GLU A 155 -23.34 18.62 7.72
N PHE A 156 -24.39 17.79 7.69
CA PHE A 156 -25.76 18.24 7.45
C PHE A 156 -26.49 18.79 8.69
N ASP A 157 -25.94 18.62 9.89
CA ASP A 157 -26.57 19.11 11.13
C ASP A 157 -26.23 20.59 11.42
N PHE A 158 -25.13 21.12 10.89
CA PHE A 158 -24.74 22.51 11.12
C PHE A 158 -25.53 23.51 10.25
N LEU A 159 -25.96 23.10 9.05
CA LEU A 159 -26.67 23.98 8.11
C LEU A 159 -28.18 24.10 8.40
N ASN A 160 -28.74 23.18 9.18
CA ASN A 160 -30.17 23.21 9.52
C ASN A 160 -30.49 24.15 10.70
N GLU A 161 -29.47 24.68 11.39
CA GLU A 161 -29.62 25.63 12.50
C GLU A 161 -29.39 27.10 12.10
N MET A 162 -29.26 27.38 10.80
CA MET A 162 -29.37 28.74 10.25
C MET A 162 -30.72 28.86 9.53
N ASN A 163 -31.77 29.02 10.31
CA ASN A 163 -33.16 29.22 9.84
C ASN A 163 -33.31 30.60 9.16
N PHE A 164 -32.77 30.72 7.94
CA PHE A 164 -32.91 31.91 7.10
C PHE A 164 -34.33 31.93 6.49
N VAL A 165 -35.16 32.84 6.99
CA VAL A 165 -36.51 33.09 6.48
C VAL A 165 -36.39 34.02 5.27
N PRO A 166 -36.84 33.63 4.07
CA PRO A 166 -36.81 34.51 2.90
C PRO A 166 -38.11 35.29 2.83
N GLU A 167 -38.20 36.39 3.56
CA GLU A 167 -39.22 37.42 3.35
C GLU A 167 -38.58 38.77 3.71
N ASP A 168 -38.00 39.43 2.69
CA ASP A 168 -37.84 40.90 2.56
C ASP A 168 -36.88 41.17 1.39
N THR A 169 -37.44 41.24 0.18
CA THR A 169 -36.73 41.49 -1.09
C THR A 169 -36.60 42.97 -1.45
N ASP A 170 -36.79 43.90 -0.51
CA ASP A 170 -37.01 45.32 -0.86
C ASP A 170 -35.78 46.22 -0.70
N GLU A 171 -34.60 45.71 -0.33
CA GLU A 171 -33.38 46.54 -0.16
C GLU A 171 -32.36 46.46 -1.31
N LEU A 172 -32.62 45.70 -2.38
CA LEU A 172 -31.69 45.57 -3.52
C LEU A 172 -31.89 46.62 -4.63
N GLU A 173 -32.62 47.72 -4.37
CA GLU A 173 -32.85 48.79 -5.35
C GLU A 173 -31.94 50.02 -5.14
N ALA A 174 -31.09 50.03 -4.09
CA ALA A 174 -30.25 51.18 -3.74
C ALA A 174 -28.80 51.15 -4.29
N MET A 175 -28.44 50.22 -5.19
CA MET A 175 -27.08 50.13 -5.77
C MET A 175 -27.01 50.47 -7.27
N GLY A 176 -28.01 51.20 -7.79
CA GLY A 176 -28.09 51.61 -9.20
C GLY A 176 -27.29 52.84 -9.62
N GLU A 177 -26.41 53.40 -8.77
CA GLU A 177 -25.75 54.66 -9.09
C GLU A 177 -24.30 54.75 -8.58
N MET A 178 -23.37 54.08 -9.27
CA MET A 178 -22.03 54.66 -9.47
C MET A 178 -21.36 53.99 -10.68
N GLY A 179 -21.37 54.70 -11.81
CA GLY A 179 -20.72 54.27 -13.04
C GLY A 179 -19.20 54.42 -13.01
N ILE A 180 -18.53 53.61 -13.83
CA ILE A 180 -17.18 53.91 -14.32
C ILE A 180 -17.06 53.40 -15.76
N ASN A 181 -16.58 54.30 -16.61
CA ASN A 181 -16.48 54.28 -18.06
C ASN A 181 -15.74 53.06 -18.64
N ALA A 182 -16.27 52.52 -19.73
CA ALA A 182 -15.54 51.67 -20.66
C ALA A 182 -14.84 52.57 -21.69
N GLU A 183 -13.51 52.56 -21.71
CA GLU A 183 -12.74 53.07 -22.84
C GLU A 183 -12.19 51.90 -23.64
N GLU A 184 -12.50 51.93 -24.93
CA GLU A 184 -12.01 51.09 -26.01
C GLU A 184 -10.48 51.19 -26.12
N ARG A 185 -9.83 50.08 -26.47
CA ARG A 185 -8.45 50.11 -26.97
C ARG A 185 -8.34 49.16 -28.14
N ASP A 186 -8.26 49.78 -29.32
CA ASP A 186 -8.02 49.17 -30.62
C ASP A 186 -6.65 48.50 -30.72
N GLU A 187 -6.62 47.56 -31.67
CA GLU A 187 -5.50 46.80 -32.21
C GLU A 187 -4.39 47.71 -32.77
N ASP A 188 -3.14 47.26 -32.72
CA ASP A 188 -2.25 47.30 -33.89
C ASP A 188 -1.04 46.38 -33.70
N GLU A 189 -0.71 45.73 -34.82
CA GLU A 189 0.38 44.79 -35.09
C GLU A 189 1.77 45.42 -34.92
N GLU A 190 2.77 44.64 -34.53
CA GLU A 190 4.08 44.68 -35.19
C GLU A 190 4.90 43.39 -34.92
N SER A 191 5.47 42.92 -36.02
CA SER A 191 6.31 41.75 -36.25
C SER A 191 7.73 41.90 -35.68
N GLU A 192 8.57 40.88 -35.94
CA GLU A 192 10.06 40.79 -35.94
C GLU A 192 10.51 39.62 -35.03
N GLU A 193 10.61 38.40 -35.58
CA GLU A 193 11.82 37.77 -36.15
C GLU A 193 12.96 37.52 -35.14
N ASP A 194 13.20 36.22 -34.92
CA ASP A 194 14.47 35.50 -34.74
C ASP A 194 15.58 36.05 -33.82
N GLU A 195 15.93 35.29 -32.77
CA GLU A 195 17.32 34.84 -32.68
C GLU A 195 17.47 33.48 -31.97
N PHE A 196 17.96 32.55 -32.79
CA PHE A 196 18.38 31.19 -32.54
C PHE A 196 19.63 31.17 -31.64
N GLY A 197 19.60 30.39 -30.55
CA GLY A 197 20.71 30.27 -29.60
C GLY A 197 20.97 28.82 -29.20
N ASP A 198 21.27 27.99 -30.20
CA ASP A 198 21.93 26.69 -30.02
C ASP A 198 23.34 26.92 -29.46
N GLU A 199 23.53 26.71 -28.16
CA GLU A 199 24.85 26.65 -27.55
C GLU A 199 24.86 25.53 -26.52
N PHE A 200 25.17 24.31 -26.98
CA PHE A 200 26.10 23.38 -26.33
C PHE A 200 26.25 22.13 -27.21
N SER A 201 27.07 22.28 -28.24
CA SER A 201 27.73 21.20 -28.97
C SER A 201 29.21 21.54 -28.99
N ASP A 202 30.02 20.76 -28.27
CA ASP A 202 31.10 19.92 -28.80
C ASP A 202 32.33 19.83 -27.86
N SER A 203 33.06 18.71 -28.02
CA SER A 203 34.37 18.37 -27.47
C SER A 203 34.39 17.60 -26.15
N ASP A 204 34.42 16.26 -26.23
CA ASP A 204 35.72 15.57 -26.18
C ASP A 204 35.61 14.14 -26.72
N ASN A 205 36.10 14.02 -27.95
CA ASN A 205 36.49 12.83 -28.66
C ASN A 205 37.77 12.25 -28.03
N PHE A 206 37.74 11.00 -27.58
CA PHE A 206 38.94 10.18 -27.40
C PHE A 206 38.76 8.86 -28.16
N GLU A 207 39.38 8.83 -29.35
CA GLU A 207 39.72 7.62 -30.13
C GLU A 207 40.53 6.66 -29.26
N ASP A 208 40.14 5.39 -29.20
CA ASP A 208 40.72 4.27 -29.97
C ASP A 208 42.25 4.20 -29.89
N ASP A 209 42.75 3.27 -29.06
CA ASP A 209 44.04 2.65 -29.33
C ASP A 209 43.92 1.13 -29.14
N SER A 210 43.76 0.47 -30.27
CA SER A 210 43.98 -0.94 -30.46
C SER A 210 45.39 -1.34 -30.03
N HIS A 211 45.54 -2.30 -29.13
CA HIS A 211 46.71 -3.19 -29.13
C HIS A 211 46.26 -4.65 -28.98
N LYS A 212 46.39 -5.37 -30.09
CA LYS A 212 46.64 -6.81 -30.12
C LYS A 212 47.93 -7.12 -29.36
N ASP A 213 48.00 -8.25 -28.67
CA ASP A 213 48.75 -9.39 -29.20
C ASP A 213 48.56 -10.64 -28.34
N ASP A 214 48.53 -11.75 -29.08
CA ASP A 214 48.41 -13.14 -28.67
C ASP A 214 49.62 -13.65 -27.84
N TYR A 215 49.35 -14.78 -27.16
CA TYR A 215 50.24 -15.78 -26.51
C TYR A 215 50.39 -15.76 -24.99
#